data_AF-A0A0L8C2P6-F1
#
_entry.id   AF-A0A0L8C2P6-F1
#
_cell.length_a   1.000
_cell.length_b   1.000
_cell.length_c   1.000
_cell.angle_alpha   90.00
_cell.angle_beta   90.00
_cell.angle_gamma   90.00
#
_symmetry.space_group_name_H-M   'P 1'
#
loop_
_entity.id
_entity.type
_entity.pdbx_description
1 polymer ?
#
loop_
_entity_poly.entity_id
_entity_poly.type
_entity_poly.pdbx_seq_one_letter_code
_entity_poly.pdbx_strand_id
1 'polypeptide(L)' 'MREKHRLPPSRDDRTVAADDTNHARLSQPAALAQRVQRIVESRDLFRGESEILISHDGAIYRMKITRQGKLILNK' A
#
# COMPACT_ATOMS: atom_id res chain seq x y z
N MET A 1 -30.92 35.27 54.55
CA MET A 1 -30.08 34.26 55.22
C MET A 1 -30.34 32.94 54.51
N ARG A 2 -29.44 32.41 53.66
CA ARG A 2 -28.43 31.34 53.96
C ARG A 2 -29.10 30.14 54.69
N GLU A 3 -29.04 28.86 54.28
CA GLU A 3 -28.05 28.16 53.47
C GLU A 3 -28.50 26.69 53.16
N LYS A 4 -28.41 26.27 51.88
CA LYS A 4 -27.84 25.00 51.30
C LYS A 4 -28.25 23.56 51.73
N HIS A 5 -28.05 22.67 50.72
CA HIS A 5 -27.79 21.20 50.70
C HIS A 5 -29.00 20.27 50.41
N ARG A 6 -28.98 19.27 49.51
CA ARG A 6 -28.02 18.67 48.54
C ARG A 6 -28.77 17.57 47.73
N LEU A 7 -28.25 17.17 46.56
CA LEU A 7 -28.35 15.85 45.82
C LEU A 7 -28.89 15.96 44.36
N PRO A 8 -28.46 15.07 43.44
CA PRO A 8 -27.57 15.35 42.30
C PRO A 8 -28.30 15.49 40.95
N PRO A 9 -27.61 15.91 39.87
CA PRO A 9 -28.19 15.89 38.53
C PRO A 9 -28.37 14.43 38.07
N SER A 10 -29.61 14.06 37.72
CA SER A 10 -29.88 12.81 37.03
C SER A 10 -29.27 12.89 35.64
N ARG A 11 -28.35 11.96 35.38
CA ARG A 11 -27.76 11.68 34.08
C ARG A 11 -28.82 11.03 33.18
N ASP A 12 -28.51 11.05 31.89
CA ASP A 12 -29.13 10.26 30.82
C ASP A 12 -30.48 10.85 30.37
N ASP A 13 -30.59 11.47 29.19
CA ASP A 13 -30.49 10.78 27.91
C ASP A 13 -29.93 11.72 26.84
N ARG A 14 -28.72 11.40 26.40
CA ARG A 14 -28.04 12.04 25.30
C ARG A 14 -28.49 11.32 24.04
N THR A 15 -29.67 11.65 23.51
CA THR A 15 -30.06 11.15 22.18
C THR A 15 -29.29 11.95 21.13
N VAL A 16 -28.05 11.52 20.88
CA VAL A 16 -27.33 11.83 19.66
C VAL A 16 -28.16 11.26 18.51
N ALA A 17 -28.86 12.15 17.78
CA ALA A 17 -29.39 11.81 16.47
C ALA A 17 -28.18 11.47 15.59
N ALA A 18 -27.90 10.17 15.49
CA ALA A 18 -26.86 9.63 14.66
C ALA A 18 -27.18 10.00 13.22
N ASP A 19 -26.32 10.85 12.70
CA ASP A 19 -26.07 11.11 11.29
C ASP A 19 -25.78 9.76 10.62
N ASP A 20 -26.83 9.04 10.18
CA ASP A 20 -26.72 7.80 9.39
C ASP A 20 -26.30 8.17 7.97
N THR A 21 -25.05 8.63 7.93
CA THR A 21 -24.17 8.75 6.80
C THR A 21 -24.20 7.43 6.05
N ASN A 22 -25.00 7.38 4.98
CA ASN A 22 -24.72 6.76 3.69
C ASN A 22 -23.46 5.86 3.65
N HIS A 23 -23.52 4.72 4.35
CA HIS A 23 -22.40 3.77 4.48
C HIS A 23 -22.62 2.49 3.67
N ALA A 24 -23.55 2.50 2.71
CA ALA A 24 -23.78 1.39 1.78
C ALA A 24 -22.80 1.40 0.59
N ARG A 25 -21.51 1.71 0.82
CA ARG A 25 -20.40 1.48 -0.13
C ARG A 25 -19.79 0.07 0.00
N LEU A 26 -20.50 -0.87 0.61
CA LEU A 26 -20.07 -2.26 0.78
C LEU A 26 -20.59 -3.13 -0.36
N SER A 27 -20.12 -2.87 -1.57
CA SER A 27 -20.15 -3.82 -2.70
C SER A 27 -19.30 -3.26 -3.83
N GLN A 28 -18.02 -3.02 -3.54
CA GLN A 28 -17.04 -3.06 -4.62
C GLN A 28 -16.76 -4.53 -4.91
N PRO A 29 -17.12 -5.05 -6.10
CA PRO A 29 -16.63 -6.36 -6.49
C PRO A 29 -15.10 -6.26 -6.50
N ALA A 30 -14.43 -7.22 -5.86
CA ALA A 30 -13.00 -7.38 -5.99
C ALA A 30 -12.70 -7.61 -7.47
N ALA A 31 -12.51 -6.51 -8.20
CA ALA A 31 -12.02 -6.53 -9.55
C ALA A 31 -10.73 -7.35 -9.45
N LEU A 32 -10.70 -8.45 -10.20
CA LEU A 32 -9.52 -9.27 -10.41
C LEU A 32 -8.42 -8.31 -10.84
N ALA A 33 -7.66 -7.79 -9.89
CA ALA A 33 -6.64 -6.80 -10.12
C ALA A 33 -5.53 -7.56 -10.84
N GLN A 34 -5.65 -7.60 -12.16
CA GLN A 34 -4.63 -8.15 -13.03
C GLN A 34 -3.35 -7.46 -12.63
N ARG A 35 -2.45 -8.21 -12.01
CA ARG A 35 -1.20 -7.66 -11.50
C ARG A 35 -0.39 -7.29 -12.73
N VAL A 36 -0.49 -6.03 -13.13
CA VAL A 36 0.25 -5.49 -14.27
C VAL A 36 1.72 -5.69 -13.95
N GLN A 37 2.39 -6.52 -14.76
CA GLN A 37 3.83 -6.66 -14.63
C GLN A 37 4.48 -5.34 -15.00
N ARG A 38 5.39 -4.87 -14.16
CA ARG A 38 6.15 -3.66 -14.44
C ARG A 38 7.10 -3.94 -15.60
N ILE A 39 6.94 -3.22 -16.70
CA ILE A 39 7.92 -3.17 -17.78
C ILE A 39 8.98 -2.12 -17.41
N VAL A 40 10.25 -2.47 -17.59
CA VAL A 40 11.39 -1.57 -17.39
C VAL A 40 12.23 -1.61 -18.65
N GLU A 41 12.58 -0.43 -19.18
CA GLU A 41 13.47 -0.33 -20.34
C GLU A 41 14.87 -0.82 -19.98
N SER A 42 15.51 -1.55 -20.90
CA SER A 42 16.86 -2.08 -20.67
C SER A 42 17.87 -0.96 -20.43
N ARG A 43 17.72 0.18 -21.13
CA ARG A 43 18.57 1.37 -20.94
C ARG A 43 18.52 1.90 -19.51
N ASP A 44 17.34 1.93 -18.91
CA ASP A 44 17.14 2.39 -17.52
C ASP A 44 17.67 1.38 -16.51
N LEU A 45 17.58 0.09 -16.85
CA LEU A 45 18.05 -1.00 -16.03
C LEU A 45 19.58 -1.03 -15.92
N PHE A 46 20.28 -0.84 -17.05
CA PHE A 46 21.74 -0.87 -17.10
C PHE A 46 22.41 0.49 -16.87
N ARG A 47 21.69 1.62 -17.04
CA ARG A 47 22.19 2.98 -16.75
C ARG A 47 23.52 3.33 -17.45
N GLY A 48 23.72 2.82 -18.67
CA GLY A 48 24.95 3.03 -19.44
C GLY A 48 26.00 1.92 -19.28
N GLU A 49 25.82 1.04 -18.30
CA GLU A 49 26.66 -0.15 -18.12
C GLU A 49 26.22 -1.31 -19.03
N SER A 50 26.98 -2.40 -19.02
CA SER A 50 26.63 -3.63 -19.74
C SER A 50 26.20 -4.78 -18.83
N GLU A 51 26.35 -4.62 -17.52
CA GLU A 51 25.94 -5.60 -16.51
C GLU A 51 25.43 -4.91 -15.23
N ILE A 52 24.56 -5.61 -14.50
CA ILE A 52 24.13 -5.26 -13.15
C ILE A 52 24.20 -6.48 -12.24
N LEU A 53 24.42 -6.21 -10.96
CA LEU A 53 24.34 -7.22 -9.90
C LEU A 53 22.99 -7.15 -9.21
N ILE A 54 22.38 -8.31 -9.00
CA ILE A 54 21.07 -8.45 -8.36
C ILE A 54 21.29 -9.33 -7.14
N SER A 55 21.15 -8.74 -5.94
CA SER A 55 21.08 -9.54 -4.73
C SER A 55 19.71 -10.18 -4.63
N HIS A 56 19.66 -11.51 -4.59
CA HIS A 56 18.44 -12.29 -4.47
C HIS A 56 18.70 -13.55 -3.64
N ASP A 57 17.91 -13.73 -2.58
CA ASP A 57 17.96 -14.90 -1.69
C ASP A 57 19.37 -15.20 -1.13
N GLY A 58 20.10 -14.14 -0.74
CA GLY A 58 21.46 -14.25 -0.22
C GLY A 58 22.54 -14.56 -1.27
N ALA A 59 22.18 -14.71 -2.54
CA ALA A 59 23.09 -14.85 -3.66
C ALA A 59 23.17 -13.57 -4.49
N ILE A 60 24.29 -13.40 -5.20
CA ILE A 60 24.48 -12.30 -6.15
C ILE A 60 24.37 -12.85 -7.55
N TYR A 61 23.27 -12.51 -8.22
CA TYR A 61 23.08 -12.79 -9.62
C TYR A 61 23.68 -11.67 -10.46
N ARG A 62 24.09 -12.01 -11.68
CA ARG A 62 24.61 -11.05 -12.65
C ARG A 62 23.76 -11.09 -13.89
N MET A 63 23.12 -9.97 -14.20
CA MET A 63 22.44 -9.78 -15.47
C MET A 63 23.31 -8.96 -16.40
N LYS A 64 23.45 -9.39 -17.66
CA LYS A 64 24.25 -8.70 -18.68
C LYS A 64 23.50 -8.57 -19.99
N ILE A 65 23.79 -7.49 -20.73
CA ILE A 65 23.41 -7.35 -22.14
C ILE A 65 24.55 -7.88 -23.03
N THR A 66 24.20 -8.74 -23.99
CA THR A 66 25.15 -9.28 -24.96
C THR A 66 25.34 -8.32 -26.13
N ARG A 67 26.43 -8.50 -26.89
CA ARG A 67 26.62 -7.81 -28.18
C ARG A 67 25.50 -8.06 -29.18
N GLN A 68 24.78 -9.17 -29.07
CA GLN A 68 23.60 -9.49 -29.88
C GLN A 68 22.30 -8.86 -29.35
N GLY A 69 22.37 -8.05 -28.28
CA GLY A 69 21.22 -7.37 -27.68
C GLY A 69 20.37 -8.24 -26.75
N LYS A 70 20.74 -9.50 -26.53
CA LYS A 70 20.02 -10.39 -25.59
C LYS A 70 20.44 -10.15 -24.15
N LEU A 71 19.49 -10.29 -23.23
CA LEU A 71 19.73 -10.27 -21.79
C LEU A 71 20.04 -11.70 -21.29
N ILE A 72 21.07 -11.83 -20.45
CA ILE A 72 21.46 -13.11 -19.83
C ILE A 72 21.57 -12.89 -18.33
N LEU A 73 20.95 -13.77 -17.55
CA LEU A 73 21.06 -13.81 -16.08
C LEU A 73 21.88 -15.03 -15.67
N ASN A 74 22.97 -14.78 -14.94
CA ASN A 74 23.82 -15.80 -14.35
C ASN A 74 23.71 -15.74 -12.82
N LYS A 75 23.93 -16.89 -12.17
CA LYS A 75 24.10 -16.98 -10.71
C LYS A 75 25.56 -16.77 -10.33
#